data_AF-A0A7V9KN04-F1
#
_entry.id   AF-A0A7V9KN04-F1
#
_cell.length_a   1.000
_cell.length_b   1.000
_cell.length_c   1.000
_cell.angle_alpha   90.00
_cell.angle_beta   90.00
_cell.angle_gamma   90.00
#
_symmetry.space_group_name_H-M   'P 1'
#
loop_
_entity.id
_entity.type
_entity.pdbx_description
1 polymer ?
#
loop_
_entity_poly.entity_id
_entity_poly.type
_entity_poly.pdbx_seq_one_letter_code
_entity_poly.pdbx_strand_id
1 'polypeptide(L)'
;MKVYTAAGLILSVFAATSCGGGRKAVEINPNSQPIGPRWNGTLSTPASLAGALQIGGRSWMGADEKNADQTQAQVEISNAAPGGMHPWHVHRGRCGADQGILGPADAYKPLKVDDNGRATATARLPMPLPRTGEFYVNVHASAANMGTAVACGNLAPPAR
;
A
#
# COMPACT_ATOMS: atom_id res chain seq x y z
N MET A 1 -11.99 81.59 7.44
CA MET A 1 -11.60 80.18 7.67
C MET A 1 -12.74 79.26 7.29
N LYS A 2 -12.66 78.66 6.10
CA LYS A 2 -13.32 77.41 5.67
C LYS A 2 -12.66 77.04 4.36
N VAL A 3 -11.77 76.05 4.42
CA VAL A 3 -11.01 75.53 3.30
C VAL A 3 -11.74 74.28 2.82
N TYR A 4 -12.09 74.21 1.55
CA TYR A 4 -12.46 72.96 0.89
C TYR A 4 -11.66 72.83 -0.39
N THR A 5 -10.63 71.99 -0.31
CA THR A 5 -9.69 71.65 -1.37
C THR A 5 -10.36 70.65 -2.31
N ALA A 6 -10.48 70.98 -3.60
CA ALA A 6 -10.89 70.04 -4.63
C ALA A 6 -9.68 69.14 -5.00
N ALA A 7 -9.78 67.84 -4.74
CA ALA A 7 -8.78 66.85 -5.15
C ALA A 7 -9.28 66.09 -6.38
N GLY A 8 -8.44 66.06 -7.41
CA GLY A 8 -8.74 65.59 -8.76
C GLY A 8 -8.94 64.07 -8.89
N LEU A 9 -9.73 63.71 -9.91
CA LEU A 9 -9.96 62.35 -10.37
C LEU A 9 -8.93 62.01 -11.45
N ILE A 10 -8.08 61.01 -11.21
CA ILE A 10 -7.33 60.32 -12.27
C ILE A 10 -7.60 58.82 -12.09
N LEU A 11 -8.48 58.28 -12.93
CA LEU A 11 -8.72 56.83 -13.03
C LEU A 11 -7.61 56.21 -13.87
N SER A 12 -6.71 55.45 -13.24
CA SER A 12 -5.72 54.63 -13.92
C SER A 12 -6.29 53.22 -14.10
N VAL A 13 -6.62 52.85 -15.34
CA VAL A 13 -7.07 51.49 -15.69
C VAL A 13 -5.83 50.61 -15.90
N PHE A 14 -5.55 49.72 -14.95
CA PHE A 14 -4.57 48.64 -15.13
C PHE A 14 -5.23 47.48 -15.86
N ALA A 15 -4.87 47.26 -17.13
CA ALA A 15 -5.20 46.05 -17.86
C ALA A 15 -4.16 44.97 -17.54
N ALA A 16 -4.52 44.01 -16.67
CA ALA A 16 -3.72 42.82 -16.43
C ALA A 16 -3.99 41.79 -17.53
N THR A 17 -2.99 41.56 -18.39
CA THR A 17 -2.97 40.47 -19.36
C THR A 17 -2.73 39.14 -18.65
N SER A 18 -3.80 38.36 -18.49
CA SER A 18 -3.73 36.99 -17.97
C SER A 18 -3.22 36.04 -19.07
N CYS A 19 -1.93 35.73 -19.04
CA CYS A 19 -1.38 34.52 -19.66
C CYS A 19 -1.54 33.34 -18.70
N GLY A 20 -2.42 32.39 -19.01
CA GLY A 20 -2.65 31.22 -18.17
C GLY A 20 -3.52 30.19 -18.86
N GLY A 21 -2.94 29.47 -19.81
CA GLY A 21 -3.60 28.35 -20.49
C GLY A 21 -4.18 27.38 -19.48
N GLY A 22 -5.48 27.12 -19.62
CA GLY A 22 -6.29 26.34 -18.69
C GLY A 22 -5.83 24.90 -18.58
N ARG A 23 -5.00 24.62 -17.57
CA ARG A 23 -5.13 23.37 -16.83
C ARG A 23 -6.05 23.67 -15.66
N LYS A 24 -7.33 23.30 -15.81
CA LYS A 24 -8.27 23.25 -14.69
C LYS A 24 -7.56 22.49 -13.57
N ALA A 25 -7.45 23.09 -12.39
CA ALA A 25 -7.03 22.35 -11.22
C ALA A 25 -7.90 21.09 -11.16
N VAL A 26 -7.26 19.92 -11.11
CA VAL A 26 -7.97 18.65 -10.94
C VAL A 26 -8.69 18.77 -9.61
N GLU A 27 -10.01 18.86 -9.65
CA GLU A 27 -10.85 18.85 -8.46
C GLU A 27 -10.78 17.43 -7.88
N ILE A 28 -10.15 17.30 -6.71
CA ILE A 28 -10.16 16.04 -5.98
C ILE A 28 -11.61 15.82 -5.54
N ASN A 29 -12.30 14.89 -6.19
CA ASN A 29 -13.65 14.51 -5.81
C ASN A 29 -13.57 13.57 -4.59
N PRO A 30 -13.98 13.98 -3.38
CA PRO A 30 -13.99 13.10 -2.21
C PRO A 30 -14.96 11.90 -2.36
N ASN A 31 -15.85 11.95 -3.36
CA ASN A 31 -16.79 10.88 -3.72
C ASN A 31 -16.32 10.03 -4.91
N SER A 32 -15.18 10.33 -5.55
CA SER A 32 -14.56 9.37 -6.46
C SER A 32 -13.97 8.26 -5.60
N GLN A 33 -14.65 7.10 -5.57
CA GLN A 33 -14.26 5.81 -4.97
C GLN A 33 -13.20 5.93 -3.87
N PRO A 34 -13.56 5.78 -2.57
CA PRO A 34 -12.58 5.85 -1.51
C PRO A 34 -11.48 4.86 -1.84
N ILE A 35 -10.22 5.31 -1.83
CA ILE A 35 -9.09 4.42 -1.69
C ILE A 35 -9.42 3.63 -0.42
N GLY A 36 -9.95 2.42 -0.57
CA GLY A 36 -10.53 1.70 0.56
C GLY A 36 -9.50 1.69 1.69
N PRO A 37 -9.89 1.95 2.95
CA PRO A 37 -8.94 2.01 4.04
C PRO A 37 -8.29 0.64 4.16
N ARG A 38 -7.13 0.49 3.52
CA ARG A 38 -6.36 -0.74 3.45
C ARG A 38 -5.17 -0.62 4.37
N TRP A 39 -4.83 -1.73 4.98
CA TRP A 39 -3.56 -1.86 5.66
C TRP A 39 -2.46 -1.93 4.60
N ASN A 40 -1.31 -1.30 4.81
CA ASN A 40 -0.21 -1.28 3.84
C ASN A 40 1.09 -1.67 4.52
N GLY A 41 1.95 -2.42 3.82
CA GLY A 41 3.26 -2.82 4.30
C GLY A 41 4.33 -2.69 3.22
N THR A 42 5.56 -2.49 3.66
CA THR A 42 6.76 -2.66 2.82
C THR A 42 7.48 -3.90 3.32
N LEU A 43 7.83 -4.80 2.42
CA LEU A 43 8.55 -6.01 2.73
C LEU A 43 10.05 -5.79 2.52
N SER A 44 10.83 -6.40 3.40
CA SER A 44 12.28 -6.45 3.29
C SER A 44 12.79 -7.80 3.77
N THR A 45 13.95 -8.22 3.26
CA THR A 45 14.66 -9.39 3.78
C THR A 45 14.96 -9.19 5.27
N PRO A 46 14.67 -10.18 6.13
CA PRO A 46 15.02 -10.12 7.54
C PRO A 46 16.52 -9.89 7.78
N ALA A 47 16.86 -9.18 8.86
CA ALA A 47 18.24 -8.81 9.17
C ALA A 47 19.19 -10.02 9.29
N SER A 48 18.69 -11.19 9.69
CA SER A 48 19.46 -12.43 9.76
C SER A 48 19.96 -12.94 8.40
N LEU A 49 19.38 -12.47 7.30
CA LEU A 49 19.73 -12.82 5.92
C LEU A 49 20.28 -11.61 5.13
N ALA A 50 20.53 -10.48 5.81
CA ALA A 50 21.11 -9.29 5.19
C ALA A 50 22.48 -9.61 4.58
N GLY A 51 22.73 -9.09 3.37
CA GLY A 51 23.95 -9.36 2.61
C GLY A 51 23.93 -10.68 1.81
N ALA A 52 23.09 -11.66 2.19
CA ALA A 52 22.90 -12.90 1.45
C ALA A 52 21.69 -12.83 0.50
N LEU A 53 20.60 -12.20 0.94
CA LEU A 53 19.38 -11.98 0.17
C LEU A 53 18.97 -10.52 0.26
N GLN A 54 18.35 -9.99 -0.80
CA GLN A 54 17.91 -8.60 -0.89
C GLN A 54 16.52 -8.52 -1.53
N ILE A 55 15.59 -9.38 -1.09
CA ILE A 55 14.21 -9.38 -1.56
C ILE A 55 13.47 -8.21 -0.89
N GLY A 56 12.84 -7.39 -1.71
CA GLY A 56 11.98 -6.29 -1.28
C GLY A 56 10.57 -6.47 -1.80
N GLY A 57 9.63 -5.67 -1.32
CA GLY A 57 8.27 -5.76 -1.80
C GLY A 57 7.30 -4.78 -1.16
N ARG A 58 6.04 -4.90 -1.56
CA ARG A 58 4.90 -4.19 -0.98
C ARG A 58 3.76 -5.15 -0.74
N SER A 59 2.96 -4.85 0.26
CA SER A 59 1.74 -5.60 0.52
C SER A 59 0.64 -4.69 1.01
N TRP A 60 -0.58 -5.20 0.90
CA TRP A 60 -1.73 -4.59 1.51
C TRP A 60 -2.79 -5.63 1.84
N MET A 61 -3.69 -5.30 2.76
CA MET A 61 -4.97 -6.01 2.92
C MET A 61 -6.10 -5.03 3.13
N GLY A 62 -7.26 -5.30 2.54
CA GLY A 62 -8.45 -4.46 2.59
C GLY A 62 -9.72 -5.30 2.51
N ALA A 63 -10.87 -4.68 2.73
CA ALA A 63 -12.14 -5.33 2.46
C ALA A 63 -12.24 -5.62 0.95
N ASP A 64 -12.85 -6.74 0.59
CA ASP A 64 -13.09 -7.06 -0.81
C ASP A 64 -14.15 -6.11 -1.39
N GLU A 65 -13.87 -5.51 -2.54
CA GLU A 65 -14.76 -4.53 -3.18
C GLU A 65 -16.14 -5.11 -3.52
N LYS A 66 -16.22 -6.43 -3.75
CA LYS A 66 -17.46 -7.12 -4.12
C LYS A 66 -18.16 -7.75 -2.92
N ASN A 67 -17.46 -7.92 -1.80
CA ASN A 67 -18.01 -8.57 -0.61
C ASN A 67 -17.31 -8.07 0.67
N ALA A 68 -17.96 -7.18 1.43
CA ALA A 68 -17.42 -6.62 2.66
C ALA A 68 -17.16 -7.67 3.77
N ASP A 69 -17.76 -8.86 3.67
CA ASP A 69 -17.50 -10.01 4.57
C ASP A 69 -16.26 -10.81 4.16
N GLN A 70 -15.53 -10.36 3.14
CA GLN A 70 -14.25 -10.91 2.71
C GLN A 70 -13.13 -9.89 2.82
N THR A 71 -11.93 -10.40 3.08
CA THR A 71 -10.69 -9.62 3.09
C THR A 71 -9.88 -10.02 1.88
N GLN A 72 -9.48 -9.04 1.07
CA GLN A 72 -8.48 -9.23 0.02
C GLN A 72 -7.11 -8.82 0.54
N ALA A 73 -6.12 -9.69 0.36
CA ALA A 73 -4.71 -9.40 0.64
C ALA A 73 -3.90 -9.56 -0.63
N GLN A 74 -2.91 -8.70 -0.84
CA GLN A 74 -1.98 -8.79 -1.95
C GLN A 74 -0.56 -8.58 -1.46
N VAL A 75 0.37 -9.28 -2.11
CA VAL A 75 1.80 -9.08 -1.96
C VAL A 75 2.45 -9.01 -3.34
N GLU A 76 3.41 -8.10 -3.46
CA GLU A 76 4.33 -7.98 -4.58
C GLU A 76 5.75 -8.06 -4.00
N ILE A 77 6.61 -8.86 -4.63
CA ILE A 77 8.04 -8.93 -4.32
C ILE A 77 8.89 -8.69 -5.56
N SER A 78 10.13 -8.28 -5.33
CA SER A 78 11.16 -8.08 -6.35
C SER A 78 12.52 -8.56 -5.86
N ASN A 79 13.45 -8.71 -6.80
CA ASN A 79 14.81 -9.18 -6.55
C ASN A 79 14.86 -10.61 -5.94
N ALA A 80 13.87 -11.43 -6.30
CA ALA A 80 13.86 -12.86 -5.99
C ALA A 80 14.47 -13.66 -7.16
N ALA A 81 14.91 -14.89 -6.89
CA ALA A 81 15.46 -15.76 -7.92
C ALA A 81 14.36 -16.17 -8.93
N PRO A 82 14.57 -16.00 -10.26
CA PRO A 82 13.64 -16.45 -11.28
C PRO A 82 13.24 -17.92 -11.14
N GLY A 83 11.96 -18.24 -11.38
CA GLY A 83 11.40 -19.57 -11.19
C GLY A 83 11.18 -19.97 -9.73
N GLY A 84 11.53 -19.11 -8.77
CA GLY A 84 11.26 -19.31 -7.35
C GLY A 84 9.77 -19.46 -7.03
N MET A 85 9.47 -20.31 -6.06
CA MET A 85 8.12 -20.59 -5.56
C MET A 85 8.06 -20.33 -4.07
N HIS A 86 7.43 -19.22 -3.67
CA HIS A 86 7.43 -18.76 -2.28
C HIS A 86 6.01 -18.77 -1.70
N PRO A 87 5.70 -19.67 -0.75
CA PRO A 87 4.50 -19.54 0.07
C PRO A 87 4.51 -18.19 0.79
N TRP A 88 3.35 -17.60 0.99
CA TRP A 88 3.22 -16.33 1.69
C TRP A 88 1.90 -16.29 2.43
N HIS A 89 1.84 -15.53 3.52
CA HIS A 89 0.62 -15.37 4.30
C HIS A 89 0.54 -13.98 4.92
N VAL A 90 -0.67 -13.56 5.27
CA VAL A 90 -0.86 -12.54 6.31
C VAL A 90 -0.89 -13.26 7.66
N HIS A 91 -0.14 -12.77 8.63
CA HIS A 91 -0.08 -13.28 9.99
C HIS A 91 -0.54 -12.21 10.98
N ARG A 92 -0.97 -12.66 12.17
CA ARG A 92 -1.18 -11.80 13.34
C ARG A 92 0.16 -11.51 14.02
N GLY A 93 0.29 -10.34 14.62
CA GLY A 93 1.50 -9.87 15.28
C GLY A 93 2.38 -9.04 14.34
N ARG A 94 3.69 -9.22 14.44
CA ARG A 94 4.70 -8.46 13.68
C ARG A 94 5.82 -9.37 13.20
N CYS A 95 6.61 -8.89 12.25
CA CYS A 95 7.83 -9.57 11.81
C CYS A 95 8.70 -9.97 13.02
N GLY A 96 9.02 -11.26 13.11
CA GLY A 96 9.80 -11.84 14.22
C GLY A 96 9.01 -12.17 15.49
N ALA A 97 7.72 -11.84 15.56
CA ALA A 97 6.82 -12.21 16.66
C ALA A 97 5.48 -12.70 16.07
N ASP A 98 5.52 -13.92 15.51
CA ASP A 98 4.39 -14.57 14.86
C ASP A 98 3.33 -15.02 15.88
N GLN A 99 2.05 -14.78 15.55
CA GLN A 99 0.88 -15.23 16.31
C GLN A 99 -0.11 -16.03 15.45
N GLY A 100 0.37 -16.57 14.33
CA GLY A 100 -0.37 -17.46 13.44
C GLY A 100 -1.00 -16.75 12.24
N ILE A 101 -1.31 -17.58 11.23
CA ILE A 101 -1.89 -17.15 9.95
C ILE A 101 -3.28 -16.54 10.16
N LEU A 102 -3.56 -15.45 9.44
CA LEU A 102 -4.88 -14.84 9.35
C LEU A 102 -5.72 -15.58 8.30
N GLY A 103 -6.79 -16.25 8.73
CA GLY A 103 -7.67 -17.01 7.83
C GLY A 103 -7.11 -18.37 7.41
N PRO A 104 -7.76 -19.06 6.45
CA PRO A 104 -7.34 -20.37 5.97
C PRO A 104 -6.03 -20.31 5.17
N ALA A 105 -5.09 -21.20 5.46
CA ALA A 105 -3.79 -21.21 4.79
C ALA A 105 -3.88 -21.51 3.27
N ASP A 106 -4.86 -22.31 2.86
CA ASP A 106 -5.07 -22.71 1.46
C ASP A 106 -5.65 -21.59 0.56
N ALA A 107 -6.14 -20.51 1.17
CA ALA A 107 -6.53 -19.28 0.49
C ALA A 107 -5.32 -18.54 -0.13
N TYR A 108 -4.10 -18.83 0.35
CA TYR A 108 -2.87 -18.21 -0.11
C TYR A 108 -2.19 -19.10 -1.16
N LYS A 109 -2.25 -18.67 -2.42
CA LYS A 109 -1.49 -19.34 -3.48
C LYS A 109 -0.05 -18.83 -3.47
N PRO A 110 0.96 -19.71 -3.59
CA PRO A 110 2.36 -19.30 -3.59
C PRO A 110 2.67 -18.25 -4.67
N LEU A 111 3.60 -17.36 -4.35
CA LEU A 111 4.23 -16.47 -5.32
C LEU A 111 5.02 -17.30 -6.32
N LYS A 112 4.82 -16.99 -7.60
CA LYS A 112 5.57 -17.53 -8.75
C LYS A 112 6.46 -16.42 -9.28
N VAL A 113 7.78 -16.56 -9.11
CA VAL A 113 8.74 -15.55 -9.52
C VAL A 113 8.97 -15.64 -11.02
N ASP A 114 8.76 -14.52 -11.72
CA ASP A 114 9.00 -14.37 -13.15
C ASP A 114 10.49 -14.26 -13.49
N ASP A 115 10.78 -14.20 -14.79
CA ASP A 115 12.15 -14.11 -15.30
C ASP A 115 12.88 -12.81 -14.90
N ASN A 116 12.15 -11.79 -14.44
CA ASN A 116 12.69 -10.51 -13.97
C ASN A 116 12.85 -10.49 -12.43
N GLY A 117 12.66 -11.62 -11.76
CA GLY A 117 12.77 -11.73 -10.31
C GLY A 117 11.63 -11.06 -9.55
N ARG A 118 10.45 -10.92 -10.17
CA ARG A 118 9.24 -10.32 -9.57
C ARG A 118 8.13 -11.34 -9.42
N ALA A 119 7.28 -11.15 -8.42
CA ALA A 119 6.07 -11.94 -8.25
C ALA A 119 4.97 -11.13 -7.59
N THR A 120 3.73 -11.37 -8.00
CA THR A 120 2.53 -10.82 -7.34
C THR A 120 1.54 -11.94 -7.06
N ALA A 121 0.91 -11.92 -5.89
CA ALA A 121 -0.14 -12.85 -5.53
C ALA A 121 -1.24 -12.14 -4.74
N THR A 122 -2.46 -12.66 -4.87
CA THR A 122 -3.65 -12.16 -4.18
C THR A 122 -4.33 -13.33 -3.48
N ALA A 123 -4.73 -13.13 -2.23
CA ALA A 123 -5.56 -14.04 -1.44
C ALA A 123 -6.90 -13.38 -1.14
N ARG A 124 -7.98 -14.16 -1.10
CA ARG A 124 -9.30 -13.75 -0.60
C ARG A 124 -9.63 -14.61 0.60
N LEU A 125 -9.79 -13.98 1.76
CA LEU A 125 -10.07 -14.63 3.02
C LEU A 125 -11.58 -14.57 3.28
N PRO A 126 -12.22 -15.68 3.68
CA PRO A 126 -13.65 -15.72 3.99
C PRO A 126 -13.94 -15.12 5.38
N MET A 127 -13.49 -13.89 5.59
CA MET A 127 -13.68 -13.14 6.83
C MET A 127 -13.64 -11.64 6.58
N PRO A 128 -14.37 -10.83 7.37
CA PRO A 128 -14.34 -9.38 7.24
C PRO A 128 -12.96 -8.82 7.61
N LEU A 129 -12.63 -7.65 7.05
CA LEU A 129 -11.37 -6.97 7.32
C LEU A 129 -11.23 -6.65 8.81
N PRO A 130 -10.13 -7.06 9.48
CA PRO A 130 -9.86 -6.64 10.85
C PRO A 130 -9.68 -5.12 10.95
N ARG A 131 -10.34 -4.51 11.93
CA ARG A 131 -10.27 -3.06 12.20
C ARG A 131 -9.18 -2.68 13.21
N THR A 132 -8.71 -3.63 13.99
CA THR A 132 -7.71 -3.46 15.05
C THR A 132 -6.77 -4.67 15.06
N GLY A 133 -5.62 -4.51 15.72
CA GLY A 133 -4.60 -5.53 15.85
C GLY A 133 -3.31 -5.17 15.13
N GLU A 134 -2.36 -6.09 15.21
CA GLU A 134 -1.10 -6.04 14.45
C GLU A 134 -1.13 -7.17 13.44
N PHE A 135 -0.73 -6.85 12.21
CA PHE A 135 -0.65 -7.82 11.13
C PHE A 135 0.62 -7.60 10.35
N TYR A 136 1.11 -8.64 9.69
CA TYR A 136 2.26 -8.56 8.82
C TYR A 136 2.15 -9.57 7.69
N VAL A 137 2.86 -9.33 6.60
CA VAL A 137 3.03 -10.31 5.53
C VAL A 137 4.38 -10.99 5.70
N ASN A 138 4.36 -12.31 5.59
CA ASN A 138 5.54 -13.16 5.58
C ASN A 138 5.64 -13.89 4.23
N VAL A 139 6.83 -13.92 3.65
CA VAL A 139 7.15 -14.71 2.45
C VAL A 139 8.19 -15.76 2.83
N HIS A 140 7.83 -17.03 2.68
CA HIS A 140 8.65 -18.17 3.05
C HIS A 140 9.64 -18.54 1.94
N ALA A 141 10.78 -19.13 2.32
CA ALA A 141 11.83 -19.52 1.39
C ALA A 141 11.34 -20.53 0.34
N SER A 142 10.59 -21.55 0.75
CA SER A 142 9.96 -22.52 -0.15
C SER A 142 8.94 -23.37 0.60
N ALA A 143 8.15 -24.18 -0.11
CA ALA A 143 7.25 -25.16 0.53
C ALA A 143 8.00 -26.19 1.40
N ALA A 144 9.26 -26.48 1.08
CA ALA A 144 10.11 -27.38 1.87
C ALA A 144 10.82 -26.67 3.04
N ASN A 145 10.83 -25.33 3.07
CA ASN A 145 11.46 -24.52 4.11
C ASN A 145 10.54 -23.39 4.57
N MET A 146 9.45 -23.77 5.24
CA MET A 146 8.47 -22.84 5.80
C MET A 146 9.00 -22.06 7.02
N GLY A 147 10.05 -22.54 7.69
CA GLY A 147 10.62 -21.87 8.86
C GLY A 147 11.44 -20.62 8.53
N THR A 148 11.86 -20.46 7.27
CA THR A 148 12.70 -19.34 6.83
C THR A 148 11.87 -18.29 6.11
N ALA A 149 11.77 -17.09 6.69
CA ALA A 149 11.21 -15.92 6.03
C ALA A 149 12.27 -15.25 5.15
N VAL A 150 12.01 -15.07 3.85
CA VAL A 150 12.91 -14.39 2.92
C VAL A 150 12.53 -12.93 2.66
N ALA A 151 11.29 -12.56 2.96
CA ALA A 151 10.82 -11.19 3.03
C ALA A 151 9.70 -11.06 4.08
N CYS A 152 9.71 -9.97 4.84
CA CYS A 152 8.71 -9.69 5.86
C CYS A 152 8.37 -8.20 5.90
N GLY A 153 7.11 -7.87 6.12
CA GLY A 153 6.66 -6.47 6.24
C GLY A 153 5.45 -6.33 7.15
N ASN A 154 5.58 -5.50 8.19
CA ASN A 154 4.46 -5.12 9.05
C ASN A 154 3.44 -4.30 8.26
N LEU A 155 2.16 -4.57 8.48
CA LEU A 155 1.06 -3.86 7.88
C LEU A 155 0.64 -2.71 8.80
N ALA A 156 0.83 -1.48 8.36
CA ALA A 156 0.30 -0.30 9.02
C ALA A 156 -1.20 -0.19 8.76
N PRO A 157 -2.02 0.15 9.77
CA PRO A 157 -3.45 0.36 9.59
C PRO A 157 -3.72 1.52 8.62
N PRO A 158 -4.93 1.56 8.03
CA PRO A 158 -5.33 2.68 7.19
C PRO A 158 -5.23 4.01 7.96
N ALA A 159 -4.80 5.08 7.28
CA ALA A 159 -4.88 6.42 7.84
C ALA A 159 -6.33 6.74 8.18
N ARG A 160 -6.54 7.26 9.39
CA ARG A 160 -7.86 7.69 9.87
C ARG A 160 -8.18 9.09 9.40
#